data_AF-A0A0A9X761-F1
#
_entry.id   AF-A0A0A9X761-F1
#
_cell.length_a   1.000
_cell.length_b   1.000
_cell.length_c   1.000
_cell.angle_alpha   90.00
_cell.angle_beta   90.00
_cell.angle_gamma   90.00
#
_symmetry.space_group_name_H-M   'P 1'
#
loop_
_entity.id
_entity.type
_entity.pdbx_description
1 polymer ?
#
loop_
_entity_poly.entity_id
_entity_poly.type
_entity_poly.pdbx_seq_one_letter_code
_entity_poly.pdbx_strand_id
1 'polypeptide(L)'
;RRIRKPVFEEQPPVPPSQAALKQAEEVSDFAGSLKRLMTNYGYVLLLVSYGINVGVFYAISTLLNKLILAHFPDGGEDAGRIGLSIVLAGTVGSVVCGVSLDKTHKFKEITLIVYSLSLIGMTGFALLLDCGHIIVLYIMAGALGFFMTGYLPVGFEFAAELTYPEPQGTSVGLLNGICQVFGVLFTMGYSWLIESQGTVWGSMYLDSTLAVGVIMTLIIPKDYRRYRASTEKSPA
;
A
#
# COMPACT_ATOMS: atom_id res chain seq x y z
N ARG A 1 -18.60 51.21 26.03
CA ARG A 1 -18.54 50.09 25.06
C ARG A 1 -17.53 49.06 25.59
N ARG A 2 -17.99 47.93 26.13
CA ARG A 2 -17.12 46.86 26.66
C ARG A 2 -16.51 46.09 25.50
N ILE A 3 -15.19 46.09 25.40
CA ILE A 3 -14.44 45.28 24.43
C ILE A 3 -14.53 43.83 24.92
N ARG A 4 -15.25 42.97 24.19
CA ARG A 4 -15.30 41.53 24.42
C ARG A 4 -13.89 40.97 24.17
N LYS A 5 -13.27 40.36 25.18
CA LYS A 5 -12.13 39.46 24.95
C LYS A 5 -12.62 38.29 24.09
N PRO A 6 -11.85 37.83 23.09
CA PRO A 6 -12.17 36.58 22.39
C PRO A 6 -12.16 35.43 23.40
N VAL A 7 -13.18 34.56 23.33
CA VAL A 7 -13.43 33.43 24.25
C VAL A 7 -12.62 32.18 23.87
N PHE A 8 -11.83 32.26 22.79
CA PHE A 8 -10.94 31.19 22.35
C PHE A 8 -9.51 31.73 22.28
N GLU A 9 -8.68 31.29 23.20
CA GLU A 9 -7.22 31.33 23.08
C GLU A 9 -6.86 30.24 22.05
N GLU A 10 -6.50 30.61 20.82
CA GLU A 10 -6.30 29.67 19.70
C GLU A 10 -5.13 28.70 19.91
N GLN A 11 -4.19 29.01 20.80
CA GLN A 11 -3.10 28.10 21.17
C GLN A 11 -2.70 28.33 22.63
N PRO A 12 -2.48 27.26 23.42
CA PRO A 12 -1.97 27.42 24.78
C PRO A 12 -0.57 28.06 24.77
N PRO A 13 -0.29 29.01 25.68
CA PRO A 13 1.00 29.71 25.76
C PRO A 13 2.19 28.80 26.13
N VAL A 14 1.92 27.55 26.50
CA VAL A 14 2.90 26.48 26.68
C VAL A 14 2.42 25.25 25.92
N PRO A 15 3.25 24.69 25.02
CA PRO A 15 2.89 23.49 24.28
C PRO A 15 2.70 22.32 25.27
N PRO A 16 1.60 21.55 25.16
CA PRO A 16 1.19 20.60 26.20
C PRO A 16 2.09 19.36 26.31
N SER A 17 3.01 19.14 25.35
CA SER A 17 4.00 18.05 25.40
C SER A 17 5.14 18.28 24.38
N GLN A 18 6.26 17.58 24.54
CA GLN A 18 7.35 17.55 23.55
C GLN A 18 6.86 17.12 22.14
N ALA A 19 5.75 16.39 22.05
CA ALA A 19 5.14 16.02 20.78
C ALA A 19 4.50 17.22 20.06
N ALA A 20 3.89 18.16 20.78
CA ALA A 20 3.31 19.37 20.19
C ALA A 20 4.39 20.36 19.69
N LEU A 21 5.54 20.42 20.37
CA LEU A 21 6.72 21.16 19.91
C LEU A 21 7.29 20.57 18.62
N LYS A 22 7.48 19.24 18.57
CA LYS A 22 7.92 18.55 17.36
C LYS A 22 6.91 18.72 16.22
N GLN A 23 5.62 18.66 16.50
CA GLN A 23 4.59 18.85 15.48
C GLN A 23 4.59 20.27 14.90
N ALA A 24 4.82 21.31 15.73
CA ALA A 24 4.95 22.69 15.26
C ALA A 24 6.24 22.92 14.45
N GLU A 25 7.35 22.29 14.85
CA GLU A 25 8.63 22.30 14.12
C GLU A 25 8.53 21.51 12.79
N GLU A 26 7.77 20.41 12.77
CA GLU A 26 7.45 19.59 11.60
C GLU A 26 6.66 20.35 10.52
N VAL A 27 5.72 21.22 10.90
CA VAL A 27 5.00 22.08 9.93
C VAL A 27 5.94 23.11 9.30
N SER A 28 6.92 23.62 10.07
CA SER A 28 7.89 24.60 9.58
C SER A 28 8.89 24.03 8.56
N ASP A 29 9.26 22.75 8.66
CA ASP A 29 10.23 22.10 7.75
C ASP A 29 9.57 21.04 6.82
N PHE A 30 8.25 21.08 6.65
CA PHE A 30 7.53 20.10 5.82
C PHE A 30 8.02 20.09 4.36
N ALA A 31 8.25 21.27 3.78
CA ALA A 31 8.76 21.39 2.41
C ALA A 31 10.21 20.89 2.28
N GLY A 32 11.04 21.12 3.29
CA GLY A 32 12.42 20.60 3.35
C GLY A 32 12.44 19.08 3.48
N SER A 33 11.62 18.54 4.39
CA SER A 33 11.41 17.11 4.60
C SER A 33 10.92 16.43 3.31
N LEU A 34 9.91 17.01 2.65
CA LEU A 34 9.38 16.51 1.37
C LEU A 34 10.46 16.44 0.29
N LYS A 35 11.27 17.50 0.15
CA LYS A 35 12.37 17.52 -0.82
C LYS A 35 13.40 16.43 -0.52
N ARG A 36 13.75 16.21 0.75
CA ARG A 36 14.70 15.15 1.15
C ARG A 36 14.15 13.76 0.91
N LEU A 37 12.87 13.52 1.20
CA LEU A 37 12.18 12.25 0.89
C LEU A 37 12.19 11.98 -0.61
N MET A 38 11.81 12.97 -1.43
CA MET A 38 11.77 12.83 -2.89
C MET A 38 13.17 12.75 -3.54
N THR A 39 14.23 13.15 -2.83
CA THR A 39 15.62 12.97 -3.28
C THR A 39 16.19 11.60 -2.87
N ASN A 40 15.57 10.92 -1.90
CA ASN A 40 15.99 9.59 -1.47
C ASN A 40 15.54 8.52 -2.48
N TYR A 41 16.48 8.08 -3.32
CA TYR A 41 16.24 7.09 -4.37
C TYR A 41 15.55 5.82 -3.86
N GLY A 42 15.97 5.28 -2.71
CA GLY A 42 15.35 4.08 -2.13
C GLY A 42 13.90 4.30 -1.72
N TYR A 43 13.59 5.46 -1.14
CA TYR A 43 12.22 5.83 -0.78
C TYR A 43 11.35 6.04 -2.01
N VAL A 44 11.85 6.71 -3.05
CA VAL A 44 11.07 6.94 -4.29
C VAL A 44 10.75 5.62 -5.00
N LEU A 45 11.70 4.68 -5.06
CA LEU A 45 11.43 3.34 -5.60
C LEU A 45 10.38 2.59 -4.78
N LEU A 46 10.46 2.65 -3.44
CA LEU A 46 9.44 2.08 -2.57
C LEU A 46 8.09 2.75 -2.81
N LEU A 47 8.06 4.08 -2.89
CA LEU A 47 6.86 4.89 -3.12
C LEU A 47 6.15 4.47 -4.41
N VAL A 48 6.89 4.34 -5.52
CA VAL A 48 6.32 3.93 -6.81
C VAL A 48 5.90 2.47 -6.80
N SER A 49 6.76 1.54 -6.37
CA SER A 49 6.41 0.11 -6.33
C SER A 49 5.22 -0.17 -5.41
N TYR A 50 5.15 0.51 -4.27
CA TYR A 50 4.03 0.42 -3.34
C TYR A 50 2.75 0.99 -3.93
N GLY A 51 2.83 2.19 -4.54
CA GLY A 51 1.71 2.80 -5.24
C GLY A 51 1.16 1.90 -6.35
N ILE A 52 2.03 1.20 -7.07
CA ILE A 52 1.61 0.24 -8.10
C ILE A 52 0.81 -0.91 -7.48
N ASN A 53 1.33 -1.54 -6.42
CA ASN A 53 0.68 -2.70 -5.79
C ASN A 53 -0.70 -2.33 -5.23
N VAL A 54 -0.77 -1.27 -4.45
CA VAL A 54 -2.03 -0.78 -3.85
C VAL A 54 -2.99 -0.26 -4.92
N GLY A 55 -2.48 0.41 -5.95
CA GLY A 55 -3.30 0.88 -7.06
C GLY A 55 -3.97 -0.27 -7.83
N VAL A 56 -3.24 -1.36 -8.07
CA VAL A 56 -3.79 -2.58 -8.68
C VAL A 56 -4.83 -3.22 -7.76
N PHE A 57 -4.56 -3.29 -6.45
CA PHE A 57 -5.52 -3.80 -5.47
C PHE A 57 -6.83 -2.98 -5.47
N TYR A 58 -6.76 -1.66 -5.58
CA TYR A 58 -7.93 -0.79 -5.70
C TYR A 58 -8.68 -1.00 -7.00
N ALA A 59 -7.97 -1.14 -8.13
CA ALA A 59 -8.60 -1.40 -9.43
C ALA A 59 -9.38 -2.71 -9.43
N ILE A 60 -8.79 -3.79 -8.91
CA ILE A 60 -9.45 -5.10 -8.80
C ILE A 60 -10.63 -5.01 -7.85
N SER A 61 -10.46 -4.42 -6.66
CA SER A 61 -11.54 -4.31 -5.67
C SER A 61 -12.73 -3.52 -6.22
N THR A 62 -12.47 -2.47 -7.00
CA THR A 62 -13.51 -1.63 -7.61
C THR A 62 -14.22 -2.34 -8.76
N LEU A 63 -13.47 -3.04 -9.62
CA LEU A 63 -14.02 -3.71 -10.80
C LEU A 63 -14.37 -5.18 -10.58
N LEU A 64 -14.21 -5.71 -9.36
CA LEU A 64 -14.49 -7.10 -9.02
C LEU A 64 -15.90 -7.49 -9.44
N ASN A 65 -16.90 -6.67 -9.12
CA ASN A 65 -18.28 -6.94 -9.48
C ASN A 65 -18.47 -7.03 -11.01
N LYS A 66 -17.86 -6.10 -11.76
CA LYS A 66 -17.88 -6.14 -13.24
C LYS A 66 -17.22 -7.41 -13.79
N LEU A 67 -16.08 -7.83 -13.22
CA LEU A 67 -15.35 -9.04 -13.63
C LEU A 67 -16.17 -10.31 -13.43
N ILE A 68 -16.76 -10.46 -12.24
CA ILE A 68 -17.55 -11.62 -11.89
C ILE A 68 -18.80 -11.69 -12.75
N LEU A 69 -19.55 -10.59 -12.90
CA LEU A 69 -20.77 -10.57 -13.73
C LEU A 69 -20.49 -10.84 -15.22
N ALA A 70 -19.29 -10.49 -15.71
CA ALA A 70 -18.89 -10.81 -17.08
C ALA A 70 -18.69 -12.31 -17.34
N HIS A 71 -18.31 -13.09 -16.31
CA HIS A 71 -18.08 -14.54 -16.42
C HIS A 71 -19.24 -15.37 -15.83
N PHE A 72 -19.96 -14.81 -14.88
CA PHE A 72 -21.06 -15.43 -14.14
C PHE A 72 -22.26 -14.46 -14.10
N PRO A 73 -23.19 -14.54 -15.06
CA PRO A 73 -24.32 -13.62 -15.19
C PRO A 73 -25.23 -13.55 -13.95
N ASP A 74 -25.36 -14.67 -13.22
CA ASP A 74 -26.15 -14.76 -11.98
C ASP A 74 -25.28 -14.62 -10.69
N GLY A 75 -23.98 -14.34 -10.84
CA GLY A 75 -22.98 -14.35 -9.77
C GLY A 75 -22.87 -13.05 -8.95
N GLY A 76 -23.88 -12.18 -8.98
CA GLY A 76 -23.83 -10.88 -8.28
C GLY A 76 -23.68 -11.02 -6.75
N GLU A 77 -24.35 -12.00 -6.15
CA GLU A 77 -24.18 -12.30 -4.72
C GLU A 77 -22.78 -12.85 -4.42
N ASP A 78 -22.26 -13.68 -5.31
CA ASP A 78 -20.91 -14.25 -5.18
C ASP A 78 -19.83 -13.17 -5.29
N ALA A 79 -20.00 -12.17 -6.14
CA ALA A 79 -19.06 -11.04 -6.24
C ALA A 79 -18.92 -10.32 -4.88
N GLY A 80 -20.03 -10.09 -4.19
CA GLY A 80 -20.03 -9.49 -2.86
C GLY A 80 -19.33 -10.37 -1.82
N ARG A 81 -19.61 -11.68 -1.84
CA ARG A 81 -18.98 -12.65 -0.91
C ARG A 81 -17.49 -12.84 -1.20
N ILE A 82 -17.06 -12.80 -2.47
CA ILE A 82 -15.64 -12.81 -2.86
C ILE A 82 -14.96 -11.55 -2.33
N GLY A 83 -15.58 -10.37 -2.50
CA GLY A 83 -15.09 -9.12 -1.92
C GLY A 83 -14.93 -9.20 -0.40
N LEU A 84 -15.91 -9.79 0.30
CA LEU A 84 -15.82 -10.04 1.73
C LEU A 84 -14.65 -10.98 2.08
N SER A 85 -14.44 -12.04 1.29
CA SER A 85 -13.32 -12.97 1.50
C SER A 85 -11.95 -12.28 1.36
N ILE A 86 -11.81 -11.36 0.38
CA ILE A 86 -10.62 -10.54 0.17
C ILE A 86 -10.33 -9.69 1.41
N VAL A 87 -11.36 -9.03 1.95
CA VAL A 87 -11.21 -8.14 3.12
C VAL A 87 -10.87 -8.92 4.39
N LEU A 88 -11.56 -10.05 4.65
CA LEU A 88 -11.29 -10.88 5.83
C LEU A 88 -9.88 -11.48 5.76
N ALA A 89 -9.52 -12.09 4.63
CA ALA A 89 -8.19 -12.65 4.45
C ALA A 89 -7.12 -11.56 4.47
N GLY A 90 -7.39 -10.40 3.88
CA GLY A 90 -6.52 -9.23 3.91
C GLY A 90 -6.26 -8.69 5.31
N THR A 91 -7.28 -8.66 6.17
CA THR A 91 -7.14 -8.24 7.58
C THR A 91 -6.21 -9.19 8.33
N VAL A 92 -6.36 -10.50 8.14
CA VAL A 92 -5.45 -11.50 8.71
C VAL A 92 -4.04 -11.34 8.13
N GLY A 93 -3.93 -11.10 6.81
CA GLY A 93 -2.67 -10.84 6.12
C GLY A 93 -1.90 -9.67 6.70
N SER A 94 -2.57 -8.54 6.95
CA SER A 94 -1.95 -7.37 7.59
C SER A 94 -1.35 -7.68 8.96
N VAL A 95 -2.07 -8.45 9.79
CA VAL A 95 -1.59 -8.82 11.12
C VAL A 95 -0.39 -9.78 11.00
N VAL A 96 -0.49 -10.82 10.16
CA VAL A 96 0.57 -11.81 9.99
C VAL A 96 1.83 -11.19 9.39
N CYS A 97 1.70 -10.40 8.33
CA CYS A 97 2.82 -9.72 7.69
C CYS A 97 3.44 -8.67 8.61
N GLY A 98 2.64 -7.91 9.36
CA GLY A 98 3.12 -6.97 10.37
C GLY A 98 3.94 -7.66 11.47
N VAL A 99 3.40 -8.71 12.09
CA VAL A 99 4.11 -9.47 13.14
C VAL A 99 5.35 -10.18 12.60
N SER A 100 5.32 -10.68 11.36
CA SER A 100 6.48 -11.29 10.71
C SER A 100 7.60 -10.28 10.49
N LEU A 101 7.24 -9.05 10.11
CA LEU A 101 8.18 -7.95 9.95
C LEU A 101 8.83 -7.55 11.27
N ASP A 102 8.01 -7.42 12.33
CA ASP A 102 8.47 -7.09 13.68
C ASP A 102 9.47 -8.12 14.23
N LYS A 103 9.28 -9.41 13.91
CA LYS A 103 10.17 -10.47 14.40
C LYS A 103 11.45 -10.62 13.59
N THR A 104 11.38 -10.45 12.28
CA THR A 104 12.54 -10.74 11.41
C THR A 104 13.40 -9.50 11.16
N HIS A 105 12.81 -8.29 11.24
CA HIS A 105 13.42 -7.02 10.83
C HIS A 105 14.00 -7.03 9.40
N LYS A 106 13.57 -7.98 8.56
CA LYS A 106 14.06 -8.12 7.18
C LYS A 106 13.12 -7.45 6.19
N PHE A 107 13.02 -6.13 6.26
CA PHE A 107 12.04 -5.34 5.50
C PHE A 107 12.05 -5.64 4.01
N LYS A 108 13.20 -5.51 3.33
CA LYS A 108 13.28 -5.75 1.88
C LYS A 108 12.87 -7.17 1.48
N GLU A 109 13.32 -8.18 2.22
CA GLU A 109 13.05 -9.58 1.88
C GLU A 109 11.56 -9.91 2.01
N ILE A 110 10.93 -9.44 3.10
CA ILE A 110 9.49 -9.63 3.28
C ILE A 110 8.70 -8.84 2.24
N THR A 111 9.04 -7.58 1.99
CA THR A 111 8.40 -6.77 0.94
C THR A 111 8.44 -7.50 -0.41
N LEU A 112 9.60 -8.04 -0.79
CA LEU A 112 9.77 -8.75 -2.06
C LEU A 112 8.97 -10.05 -2.11
N ILE A 113 8.98 -10.86 -1.05
CA ILE A 113 8.22 -12.11 -0.97
C ILE A 113 6.73 -11.83 -1.08
N VAL A 114 6.21 -10.90 -0.27
CA VAL A 114 4.79 -10.56 -0.26
C VAL A 114 4.36 -10.00 -1.61
N TYR A 115 5.16 -9.10 -2.22
CA TYR A 115 4.88 -8.58 -3.55
C TYR A 115 4.87 -9.69 -4.62
N SER A 116 5.86 -10.58 -4.59
CA SER A 116 5.93 -11.69 -5.56
C SER A 116 4.74 -12.64 -5.41
N LEU A 117 4.31 -12.92 -4.18
CA LEU A 117 3.11 -13.70 -3.90
C LEU A 117 1.83 -12.98 -4.36
N SER A 118 1.77 -11.66 -4.25
CA SER A 118 0.68 -10.86 -4.80
C SER A 118 0.60 -10.95 -6.33
N LEU A 119 1.73 -10.94 -7.03
CA LEU A 119 1.78 -11.14 -8.49
C LEU A 119 1.29 -12.55 -8.85
N ILE A 120 1.80 -13.59 -8.19
CA ILE A 120 1.35 -14.97 -8.41
C ILE A 120 -0.15 -15.12 -8.11
N GLY A 121 -0.62 -14.48 -7.04
CA GLY A 121 -2.03 -14.44 -6.67
C GLY A 121 -2.90 -13.77 -7.74
N MET A 122 -2.41 -12.68 -8.34
CA MET A 122 -3.15 -11.96 -9.39
C MET A 122 -3.22 -12.78 -10.67
N THR A 123 -2.09 -13.31 -11.12
CA THR A 123 -2.04 -14.17 -12.30
C THR A 123 -2.89 -15.43 -12.08
N GLY A 124 -2.85 -16.02 -10.89
CA GLY A 124 -3.70 -17.14 -10.52
C GLY A 124 -5.19 -16.76 -10.56
N PHE A 125 -5.58 -15.64 -9.97
CA PHE A 125 -6.96 -15.14 -10.02
C PHE A 125 -7.44 -14.94 -11.46
N ALA A 126 -6.60 -14.37 -12.33
CA ALA A 126 -6.90 -14.16 -13.75
C ALA A 126 -7.09 -15.48 -14.52
N LEU A 127 -6.22 -16.47 -14.32
CA LEU A 127 -6.33 -17.77 -14.98
C LEU A 127 -7.55 -18.58 -14.51
N LEU A 128 -7.91 -18.45 -13.23
CA LEU A 128 -9.04 -19.17 -12.67
C LEU A 128 -10.39 -18.52 -12.96
N LEU A 129 -10.42 -17.23 -13.31
CA LEU A 129 -11.60 -16.53 -13.81
C LEU A 129 -12.19 -17.26 -15.04
N ASP A 130 -11.33 -17.75 -15.93
CA ASP A 130 -11.74 -18.49 -17.14
C ASP A 130 -12.20 -19.93 -16.86
N CYS A 131 -11.84 -20.50 -15.70
CA CYS A 131 -12.09 -21.91 -15.38
C CYS A 131 -13.51 -22.22 -14.88
N GLY A 132 -14.34 -21.20 -14.61
CA GLY A 132 -15.77 -21.40 -14.27
C GLY A 132 -16.06 -21.98 -12.87
N HIS A 133 -15.06 -22.29 -12.05
CA HIS A 133 -15.26 -22.84 -10.70
C HIS A 133 -15.19 -21.77 -9.61
N ILE A 134 -16.37 -21.28 -9.20
CA ILE A 134 -16.52 -20.17 -8.28
C ILE A 134 -15.87 -20.39 -6.90
N ILE A 135 -15.94 -21.61 -6.34
CA ILE A 135 -15.34 -21.95 -5.03
C ILE A 135 -13.83 -21.75 -5.05
N VAL A 136 -13.16 -22.11 -6.14
CA VAL A 136 -11.70 -21.94 -6.24
C VAL A 136 -11.36 -20.46 -6.39
N LEU A 137 -12.23 -19.69 -7.05
CA LEU A 137 -12.10 -18.23 -7.14
C LEU A 137 -12.18 -17.55 -5.77
N TYR A 138 -13.03 -18.02 -4.84
CA TYR A 138 -13.05 -17.54 -3.45
C TYR A 138 -11.71 -17.72 -2.75
N ILE A 139 -11.11 -18.91 -2.87
CA ILE A 139 -9.83 -19.22 -2.21
C ILE A 139 -8.72 -18.36 -2.81
N MET A 140 -8.67 -18.23 -4.14
CA MET A 140 -7.65 -17.43 -4.83
C MET A 140 -7.80 -15.94 -4.57
N ALA A 141 -9.03 -15.42 -4.56
CA ALA A 141 -9.31 -14.04 -4.19
C ALA A 141 -8.93 -13.76 -2.72
N GLY A 142 -9.25 -14.67 -1.80
CA GLY A 142 -8.79 -14.59 -0.41
C GLY A 142 -7.27 -14.57 -0.30
N ALA A 143 -6.56 -15.44 -1.03
CA ALA A 143 -5.09 -15.46 -1.06
C ALA A 143 -4.51 -14.16 -1.64
N LEU A 144 -5.07 -13.67 -2.76
CA LEU A 144 -4.70 -12.38 -3.35
C LEU A 144 -4.90 -11.23 -2.35
N GLY A 145 -6.05 -11.19 -1.69
CA GLY A 145 -6.38 -10.21 -0.65
C GLY A 145 -5.44 -10.26 0.54
N PHE A 146 -5.08 -11.46 0.99
CA PHE A 146 -4.11 -11.69 2.07
C PHE A 146 -2.76 -11.05 1.77
N PHE A 147 -2.19 -11.32 0.59
CA PHE A 147 -0.87 -10.80 0.23
C PHE A 147 -0.89 -9.31 -0.13
N MET A 148 -1.88 -8.86 -0.92
CA MET A 148 -2.01 -7.44 -1.30
C MET A 148 -2.28 -6.56 -0.08
N THR A 149 -3.18 -6.97 0.82
CA THR A 149 -3.46 -6.18 2.03
C THR A 149 -2.34 -6.30 3.05
N GLY A 150 -1.73 -7.49 3.18
CA GLY A 150 -0.55 -7.72 4.02
C GLY A 150 0.67 -6.88 3.63
N TYR A 151 0.75 -6.45 2.37
CA TYR A 151 1.79 -5.57 1.87
C TYR A 151 1.68 -4.12 2.41
N LEU A 152 0.48 -3.65 2.78
CA LEU A 152 0.26 -2.30 3.29
C LEU A 152 1.09 -2.00 4.56
N PRO A 153 0.94 -2.77 5.66
CA PRO A 153 1.72 -2.50 6.88
C PRO A 153 3.22 -2.68 6.65
N VAL A 154 3.62 -3.63 5.80
CA VAL A 154 5.03 -3.84 5.44
C VAL A 154 5.62 -2.61 4.74
N GLY A 155 4.86 -1.99 3.83
CA GLY A 155 5.28 -0.78 3.14
C GLY A 155 5.39 0.43 4.06
N PHE A 156 4.46 0.60 5.00
CA PHE A 156 4.52 1.70 5.98
C PHE A 156 5.74 1.59 6.90
N GLU A 157 6.02 0.39 7.41
CA GLU A 157 7.20 0.15 8.25
C GLU A 157 8.50 0.30 7.45
N PHE A 158 8.55 -0.22 6.22
CA PHE A 158 9.74 -0.07 5.37
C PHE A 158 9.98 1.40 4.97
N ALA A 159 8.92 2.16 4.71
CA ALA A 159 8.99 3.59 4.46
C ALA A 159 9.57 4.33 5.68
N ALA A 160 9.04 4.06 6.88
CA ALA A 160 9.55 4.65 8.12
C ALA A 160 11.02 4.32 8.39
N GLU A 161 11.48 3.13 8.00
CA GLU A 161 12.88 2.71 8.09
C GLU A 161 13.79 3.47 7.11
N LEU A 162 13.34 3.65 5.86
CA LEU A 162 14.10 4.35 4.81
C LEU A 162 14.15 5.87 5.00
N THR A 163 13.11 6.45 5.58
CA THR A 163 13.01 7.91 5.77
C THR A 163 13.57 8.38 7.10
N TYR A 164 13.98 7.50 8.01
CA TYR A 164 14.57 7.93 9.29
C TYR A 164 15.78 8.87 9.08
N PRO A 165 15.88 10.01 9.80
CA PRO A 165 15.08 10.48 10.94
C PRO A 165 13.93 11.45 10.59
N GLU A 166 13.43 11.44 9.35
CA GLU A 166 12.37 12.35 8.90
C GLU A 166 11.00 12.00 9.52
N PRO A 167 10.06 12.97 9.57
CA PRO A 167 8.72 12.77 10.14
C PRO A 167 7.96 11.62 9.47
N GLN A 168 7.53 10.64 10.27
CA GLN A 168 6.78 9.48 9.78
C GLN A 168 5.47 9.89 9.10
N GLY A 169 4.80 10.93 9.62
CA GLY A 169 3.55 11.45 9.06
C GLY A 169 3.70 11.92 7.60
N THR A 170 4.79 12.62 7.27
CA THR A 170 5.06 13.09 5.91
C THR A 170 5.32 11.93 4.94
N SER A 171 6.10 10.93 5.36
CA SER A 171 6.38 9.74 4.55
C SER A 171 5.10 8.95 4.25
N VAL A 172 4.36 8.57 5.30
CA VAL A 172 3.11 7.80 5.15
C VAL A 172 2.07 8.60 4.36
N GLY A 173 2.02 9.92 4.53
CA GLY A 173 1.14 10.81 3.77
C GLY A 173 1.43 10.77 2.26
N LEU A 174 2.69 10.85 1.86
CA LEU A 174 3.08 10.72 0.45
C LEU A 174 2.78 9.32 -0.10
N LEU A 175 3.03 8.28 0.71
CA LEU A 175 2.72 6.89 0.35
C LEU A 175 1.23 6.70 0.05
N ASN A 176 0.35 7.27 0.87
CA ASN A 176 -1.08 7.24 0.61
C ASN A 176 -1.49 8.10 -0.59
N GLY A 177 -0.87 9.28 -0.74
CA GLY A 177 -1.13 10.17 -1.87
C GLY A 177 -0.85 9.51 -3.21
N ILE A 178 0.31 8.85 -3.35
CA ILE A 178 0.67 8.16 -4.59
C ILE A 178 -0.23 6.94 -4.86
N CYS A 179 -0.70 6.24 -3.80
CA CYS A 179 -1.64 5.13 -3.94
C CYS A 179 -2.97 5.57 -4.53
N GLN A 180 -3.47 6.75 -4.13
CA GLN A 180 -4.72 7.28 -4.71
C GLN A 180 -4.53 7.64 -6.18
N VAL A 181 -3.40 8.27 -6.53
CA VAL A 181 -3.11 8.62 -7.93
C VAL A 181 -3.01 7.36 -8.79
N PHE A 182 -2.22 6.36 -8.40
CA PHE A 182 -2.13 5.10 -9.13
C PHE A 182 -3.45 4.33 -9.13
N GLY A 183 -4.17 4.32 -8.01
CA GLY A 183 -5.48 3.69 -7.89
C GLY A 183 -6.46 4.23 -8.92
N VAL A 184 -6.59 5.56 -9.04
CA VAL A 184 -7.46 6.17 -10.06
C VAL A 184 -6.97 5.83 -11.47
N LEU A 185 -5.67 6.01 -11.76
CA LEU A 185 -5.10 5.76 -13.09
C LEU A 185 -5.30 4.31 -13.54
N PHE A 186 -5.00 3.35 -12.67
CA PHE A 186 -5.11 1.92 -12.99
C PHE A 186 -6.55 1.46 -13.02
N THR A 187 -7.43 1.98 -12.16
CA THR A 187 -8.87 1.68 -12.21
C THR A 187 -9.47 2.15 -13.55
N MET A 188 -9.14 3.36 -13.98
CA MET A 188 -9.61 3.90 -15.27
C MET A 188 -9.04 3.10 -16.45
N GLY A 189 -7.74 2.83 -16.45
CA GLY A 189 -7.08 2.04 -17.50
C GLY A 189 -7.64 0.62 -17.59
N TYR A 190 -7.85 -0.02 -16.44
CA TYR A 190 -8.41 -1.36 -16.35
C TYR A 190 -9.86 -1.42 -16.82
N SER A 191 -10.70 -0.46 -16.40
CA SER A 191 -12.10 -0.37 -16.88
C SER A 191 -12.17 -0.21 -18.38
N TRP A 192 -11.37 0.69 -18.95
CA TRP A 192 -11.34 0.92 -20.40
C TRP A 192 -10.85 -0.32 -21.17
N LEU A 193 -9.86 -1.04 -20.63
CA LEU A 193 -9.31 -2.23 -21.28
C LEU A 193 -10.28 -3.42 -21.23
N ILE A 194 -10.98 -3.61 -20.11
CA ILE A 194 -12.05 -4.61 -20.01
C ILE A 194 -13.17 -4.32 -21.02
N GLU A 195 -13.60 -3.06 -21.13
CA GLU A 195 -14.72 -2.67 -22.02
C GLU A 195 -14.36 -2.78 -23.51
N SER A 196 -13.09 -2.55 -23.88
CA SER A 196 -12.65 -2.56 -25.28
C SER A 196 -12.17 -3.92 -25.78
N GLN A 197 -11.39 -4.65 -24.96
CA GLN A 197 -10.70 -5.87 -25.38
C GLN A 197 -11.03 -7.09 -24.50
N GLY A 198 -11.81 -6.92 -23.44
CA GLY A 198 -12.22 -8.00 -22.54
C GLY A 198 -11.29 -8.22 -21.35
N THR A 199 -11.68 -9.16 -20.49
CA THR A 199 -11.08 -9.38 -19.17
C THR A 199 -9.65 -9.91 -19.20
N VAL A 200 -9.30 -10.70 -20.21
CA VAL A 200 -7.94 -11.25 -20.35
C VAL A 200 -6.91 -10.13 -20.53
N TRP A 201 -7.19 -9.18 -21.43
CA TRP A 201 -6.32 -8.02 -21.66
C TRP A 201 -6.22 -7.13 -20.43
N GLY A 202 -7.35 -6.90 -19.76
CA GLY A 202 -7.35 -6.25 -18.46
C GLY A 202 -6.38 -6.91 -17.48
N SER A 203 -6.48 -8.23 -17.34
CA SER A 203 -5.69 -8.96 -16.35
C SER A 203 -4.19 -8.95 -16.69
N MET A 204 -3.84 -9.10 -17.97
CA MET A 204 -2.46 -8.94 -18.46
C MET A 204 -1.88 -7.54 -18.18
N TYR A 205 -2.70 -6.49 -18.27
CA TYR A 205 -2.29 -5.13 -17.91
C TYR A 205 -1.96 -5.00 -16.42
N LEU A 206 -2.78 -5.58 -15.54
CA LEU A 206 -2.52 -5.56 -14.09
C LEU A 206 -1.33 -6.45 -13.71
N ASP A 207 -1.18 -7.62 -14.32
CA ASP A 207 -0.03 -8.49 -14.10
C ASP A 207 1.28 -7.84 -14.56
N SER A 208 1.29 -7.21 -15.74
CA SER A 208 2.49 -6.52 -16.25
C SER A 208 2.89 -5.32 -15.40
N THR A 209 1.92 -4.54 -14.91
CA THR A 209 2.21 -3.43 -13.98
C THR A 209 2.75 -3.95 -12.65
N LEU A 210 2.18 -5.02 -12.08
CA LEU A 210 2.73 -5.67 -10.87
C LEU A 210 4.14 -6.23 -11.11
N ALA A 211 4.41 -6.83 -12.26
CA ALA A 211 5.73 -7.35 -12.60
C ALA A 211 6.79 -6.24 -12.65
N VAL A 212 6.45 -5.07 -13.24
CA VAL A 212 7.29 -3.87 -13.18
C VAL A 212 7.52 -3.43 -11.73
N GLY A 213 6.47 -3.48 -10.90
CA GLY A 213 6.57 -3.21 -9.47
C GLY A 213 7.56 -4.12 -8.74
N VAL A 214 7.51 -5.43 -8.98
CA VAL A 214 8.47 -6.41 -8.42
C VAL A 214 9.90 -6.10 -8.84
N ILE A 215 10.12 -5.78 -10.12
CA ILE A 215 11.44 -5.40 -10.64
C ILE A 215 11.95 -4.12 -9.95
N MET A 216 11.09 -3.13 -9.75
CA MET A 216 11.43 -1.93 -8.99
C MET A 216 11.79 -2.27 -7.54
N THR A 217 11.02 -3.13 -6.87
CA THR A 217 11.29 -3.57 -5.50
C THR A 217 12.63 -4.32 -5.38
N LEU A 218 13.02 -5.09 -6.40
CA LEU A 218 14.33 -5.76 -6.47
C LEU A 218 15.50 -4.76 -6.46
N ILE A 219 15.34 -3.65 -7.19
CA ILE A 219 16.36 -2.60 -7.35
C ILE A 219 16.52 -1.75 -6.08
N ILE A 220 15.55 -1.76 -5.16
CA ILE A 220 15.63 -0.98 -3.91
C ILE A 220 16.92 -1.32 -3.13
N PRO A 221 17.80 -0.34 -2.83
CA PRO A 221 19.03 -0.60 -2.08
C PRO A 221 18.72 -1.13 -0.68
N LYS A 222 19.53 -2.07 -0.17
CA LYS A 222 19.43 -2.67 1.18
C LYS A 222 19.91 -1.73 2.30
N ASP A 223 19.73 -0.42 2.15
CA ASP A 223 20.24 0.57 3.13
C ASP A 223 19.27 0.73 4.31
N TYR A 224 19.40 -0.15 5.32
CA TYR A 224 18.66 -0.06 6.58
C TYR A 224 19.28 1.00 7.50
N ARG A 225 18.79 2.24 7.42
CA ARG A 225 19.37 3.38 8.16
C ARG A 225 19.05 3.34 9.67
N ARG A 226 17.89 2.85 10.08
CA ARG A 226 17.44 2.88 11.49
C ARG A 226 17.87 1.63 12.28
N TYR A 227 18.00 0.46 11.66
CA TYR A 227 18.72 -0.70 12.25
C TYR A 227 20.20 -0.41 12.51
N ARG A 228 20.87 0.32 11.59
CA ARG A 228 22.26 0.76 11.80
C ARG A 228 22.35 1.75 12.96
N ALA A 229 21.44 2.73 13.03
CA ALA A 229 21.42 3.72 14.10
C ALA A 229 21.08 3.13 15.50
N SER A 230 20.27 2.07 15.58
CA SER A 230 20.00 1.36 16.85
C SER A 230 21.14 0.45 17.27
N THR A 231 21.84 -0.18 16.33
CA THR A 231 23.02 -1.02 16.60
C THR A 231 24.22 -0.16 17.04
N GLU A 232 24.38 1.04 16.46
CA GLU A 232 25.48 1.95 16.77
C GLU A 232 25.32 2.65 18.14
N LYS A 233 24.08 2.76 18.65
CA LYS A 233 23.79 3.27 19.99
C LYS A 233 23.90 2.23 21.12
N SER A 234 24.19 0.98 20.80
CA SER A 234 24.49 -0.06 21.79
C SER A 234 25.96 -0.51 21.68
N PRO A 235 26.96 0.37 21.90
CA PRO A 235 28.30 -0.12 22.20
C PRO A 235 28.26 -0.80 23.57
N ALA A 236 28.83 -2.00 23.63
CA ALA A 236 29.10 -2.75 24.85
C ALA A 236 29.93 -1.96 25.85
#